data_AF-F5NXG9-F1
#
_entry.id   AF-F5NXG9-F1
#
_cell.length_a   1.000
_cell.length_b   1.000
_cell.length_c   1.000
_cell.angle_alpha   90.00
_cell.angle_beta   90.00
_cell.angle_gamma   90.00
#
_symmetry.space_group_name_H-M   'P 1'
#
loop_
_entity.id
_entity.type
_entity.pdbx_description
1 polymer ?
#
loop_
_entity_poly.entity_id
_entity_poly.type
_entity_poly.pdbx_seq_one_letter_code
_entity_poly.pdbx_strand_id
1 'polypeptide(L)'
;MFEKLEDCYFSQTSKSAGHHEKKTSELSAKDANSLVWLWDYANRSQALFRELYPALRQIQSNYSGRCHDYGHEFSYVIGMARDVLINHTRDVDINEPDGPTNLSAWVRLKNKELPPSLHHY
;
A
#
# COMPACT_ATOMS: atom_id res chain seq x y z
N MET A 1 23.20 5.35 5.56
CA MET A 1 22.79 5.42 4.12
C MET A 1 21.30 5.73 3.98
N PHE A 2 20.44 5.28 4.90
CA PHE A 2 19.01 5.61 4.95
C PHE A 2 18.71 7.09 5.28
N GLU A 3 19.45 7.72 6.21
CA GLU A 3 19.21 9.12 6.63
C GLU A 3 19.30 10.13 5.48
N LYS A 4 20.22 9.93 4.52
CA LYS A 4 20.37 10.83 3.36
C LYS A 4 19.20 10.78 2.38
N LEU A 5 18.41 9.70 2.37
CA LEU A 5 17.23 9.60 1.52
C LEU A 5 16.05 10.38 2.10
N GLU A 6 15.88 10.34 3.43
CA GLU A 6 14.83 11.07 4.14
C GLU A 6 15.06 12.57 4.07
N ASP A 7 16.30 13.04 4.26
CA ASP A 7 16.65 14.46 4.14
C ASP A 7 16.36 15.02 2.73
N CYS A 8 16.56 14.21 1.69
CA CYS A 8 16.30 14.62 0.31
C CYS A 8 14.79 14.69 0.00
N TYR A 9 13.99 13.82 0.65
CA TYR A 9 12.54 13.81 0.56
C TYR A 9 11.92 15.00 1.32
N PHE A 10 12.39 15.30 2.54
CA PHE A 10 11.93 16.44 3.34
C PHE A 10 12.45 17.81 2.84
N SER A 11 13.63 17.87 2.21
CA SER A 11 14.16 19.13 1.65
C SER A 11 13.33 19.62 0.45
N GLN A 12 12.79 18.71 -0.37
CA GLN A 12 11.98 19.05 -1.53
C GLN A 12 10.62 19.66 -1.18
N THR A 13 10.04 19.31 -0.02
CA THR A 13 8.73 19.83 0.40
C THR A 13 8.79 21.27 0.93
N SER A 14 9.97 21.77 1.31
CA SER A 14 10.14 23.11 1.91
C SER A 14 10.33 24.26 0.91
N LYS A 15 10.62 23.98 -0.37
CA LYS A 15 10.98 25.01 -1.37
C LYS A 15 9.83 25.60 -2.18
N SER A 16 8.58 25.23 -1.92
CA SER A 16 7.40 25.76 -2.64
C SER A 16 6.44 26.57 -1.76
N ALA A 17 6.93 27.23 -0.71
CA ALA A 17 6.13 28.14 0.11
C ALA A 17 5.99 29.54 -0.56
N GLY A 18 5.46 29.57 -1.78
CA GLY A 18 4.77 30.73 -2.33
C GLY A 18 3.31 30.69 -1.90
N HIS A 19 2.74 31.84 -1.55
CA HIS A 19 1.37 32.02 -1.11
C HIS A 19 0.36 31.51 -2.17
N HIS A 20 0.04 30.22 -2.12
CA HIS A 20 -1.10 29.64 -2.81
C HIS A 20 -2.22 29.49 -1.78
N GLU A 21 -3.38 30.07 -2.08
CA GLU A 21 -4.64 29.57 -1.53
C GLU A 21 -4.60 28.04 -1.57
N LYS A 22 -4.92 27.40 -0.43
CA LYS A 22 -5.01 25.93 -0.35
C LYS A 22 -6.13 25.47 -1.28
N LYS A 23 -5.86 25.35 -2.58
CA LYS A 23 -6.54 24.37 -3.41
C LYS A 23 -6.18 23.04 -2.77
N THR A 24 -7.16 22.40 -2.15
CA THR A 24 -7.14 20.96 -1.96
C THR A 24 -6.77 20.37 -3.32
N SER A 25 -5.51 19.97 -3.50
CA SER A 25 -5.13 19.23 -4.69
C SER A 25 -5.80 17.87 -4.56
N GLU A 26 -7.02 17.78 -5.05
CA GLU A 26 -7.77 16.53 -5.13
C GLU A 26 -6.96 15.56 -5.99
N LEU A 27 -6.82 14.32 -5.52
CA LEU A 27 -6.16 13.27 -6.29
C LEU A 27 -6.98 13.05 -7.57
N SER A 28 -6.30 13.03 -8.72
CA SER A 28 -6.94 12.60 -9.96
C SER A 28 -7.38 11.13 -9.84
N ALA A 29 -8.38 10.70 -10.63
CA ALA A 29 -8.78 9.29 -10.63
C ALA A 29 -7.61 8.36 -11.02
N LYS A 30 -6.76 8.82 -11.93
CA LYS A 30 -5.55 8.10 -12.34
C LYS A 30 -4.55 7.92 -11.20
N ASP A 31 -4.27 8.97 -10.42
CA ASP A 31 -3.35 8.89 -9.29
C ASP A 31 -3.93 7.99 -8.19
N ALA A 32 -5.22 8.16 -7.89
CA ALA A 32 -5.93 7.33 -6.93
C ALA A 32 -5.89 5.84 -7.34
N ASN A 33 -6.16 5.52 -8.60
CA ASN A 33 -6.09 4.16 -9.14
C ASN A 33 -4.69 3.56 -8.97
N SER A 34 -3.65 4.33 -9.27
CA SER A 34 -2.26 3.87 -9.15
C SER A 34 -1.88 3.59 -7.70
N LEU A 35 -2.28 4.46 -6.78
CA LEU A 35 -2.01 4.32 -5.35
C LEU A 35 -2.77 3.14 -4.73
N VAL A 36 -4.04 2.96 -5.09
CA VAL A 36 -4.84 1.81 -4.63
C VAL A 36 -4.27 0.49 -5.16
N TRP A 37 -3.79 0.48 -6.40
CA TRP A 37 -3.08 -0.69 -6.94
C TRP A 37 -1.81 -1.01 -6.15
N LEU A 38 -0.99 -0.01 -5.80
CA LEU A 38 0.22 -0.20 -5.00
C LEU A 38 -0.09 -0.75 -3.61
N TRP A 39 -1.14 -0.24 -2.97
CA TRP A 39 -1.61 -0.74 -1.69
C TRP A 39 -2.06 -2.21 -1.78
N ASP A 40 -2.85 -2.58 -2.79
CA ASP A 40 -3.31 -3.96 -3.00
C ASP A 40 -2.13 -4.90 -3.26
N TYR A 41 -1.14 -4.45 -4.04
CA TYR A 41 0.10 -5.20 -4.28
C TYR A 41 0.87 -5.46 -2.98
N ALA A 42 1.03 -4.44 -2.12
CA ALA A 42 1.69 -4.59 -0.82
C ALA A 42 0.93 -5.55 0.10
N ASN A 43 -0.40 -5.41 0.17
CA ASN A 43 -1.29 -6.27 0.95
C ASN A 43 -1.19 -7.74 0.51
N ARG A 44 -1.16 -8.00 -0.80
CA ARG A 44 -0.98 -9.35 -1.37
C ARG A 44 0.43 -9.90 -1.17
N SER A 45 1.44 -9.06 -1.26
CA SER A 45 2.84 -9.45 -1.00
C SER A 45 3.02 -9.88 0.46
N GLN A 46 2.40 -9.18 1.40
CA GLN A 46 2.39 -9.59 2.81
C GLN A 46 1.77 -10.99 2.98
N ALA A 47 0.60 -11.25 2.36
CA ALA A 47 -0.04 -12.56 2.46
C ALA A 47 0.84 -13.67 1.87
N LEU A 48 1.49 -13.42 0.72
CA LEU A 48 2.45 -14.37 0.14
C LEU A 48 3.55 -14.77 1.14
N PHE A 49 4.11 -13.81 1.88
CA PHE A 49 5.15 -14.13 2.87
C PHE A 49 4.62 -14.95 4.06
N ARG A 50 3.37 -14.74 4.48
CA ARG A 50 2.70 -15.59 5.48
C ARG A 50 2.54 -17.03 4.99
N GLU A 51 2.19 -17.22 3.72
CA GLU A 51 2.06 -18.55 3.10
C GLU A 51 3.42 -19.24 2.90
N LEU A 52 4.47 -18.48 2.56
CA LEU A 52 5.82 -19.03 2.38
C LEU A 52 6.45 -19.48 3.70
N TYR A 53 6.15 -18.79 4.80
CA TYR A 53 6.81 -19.01 6.08
C TYR A 53 6.74 -20.47 6.58
N PRO A 54 5.57 -21.14 6.66
CA PRO A 54 5.50 -22.53 7.12
C PRO A 54 6.34 -23.49 6.28
N ALA A 55 6.27 -23.38 4.95
CA ALA A 55 7.01 -24.24 4.03
C ALA A 55 8.53 -24.02 4.17
N LEU A 56 8.98 -22.77 4.24
CA LEU A 56 10.40 -22.44 4.41
C LEU A 56 10.93 -22.82 5.79
N ARG A 57 10.08 -22.74 6.82
CA ARG A 57 10.42 -23.22 8.17
C ARG A 57 10.59 -24.74 8.20
N GLN A 58 9.73 -25.48 7.51
CA GLN A 58 9.78 -26.95 7.44
C GLN A 58 11.09 -27.46 6.85
N ILE A 59 11.60 -26.80 5.79
CA ILE A 59 12.87 -27.16 5.16
C ILE A 59 14.09 -26.50 5.83
N GLN A 60 13.92 -25.88 7.00
CA GLN A 60 14.97 -25.17 7.75
C GLN A 60 15.72 -24.12 6.90
N SER A 61 14.99 -23.45 5.99
CA SER A 61 15.58 -22.42 5.14
C SER A 61 15.95 -21.19 5.96
N ASN A 62 17.13 -20.63 5.69
CA ASN A 62 17.58 -19.34 6.25
C ASN A 62 16.73 -18.15 5.77
N TYR A 63 15.79 -18.36 4.83
CA TYR A 63 14.80 -17.36 4.42
C TYR A 63 13.53 -17.35 5.29
N SER A 64 13.32 -18.36 6.13
CA SER A 64 12.10 -18.48 6.95
C SER A 64 11.90 -17.28 7.87
N GLY A 65 12.96 -16.80 8.54
CA GLY A 65 12.91 -15.59 9.37
C GLY A 65 12.42 -14.37 8.59
N ARG A 66 13.03 -14.09 7.43
CA ARG A 66 12.63 -12.97 6.56
C ARG A 66 11.17 -13.05 6.12
N CYS A 67 10.67 -14.25 5.83
CA CYS A 67 9.26 -14.44 5.44
C CYS A 67 8.31 -14.22 6.61
N HIS A 68 8.70 -14.62 7.83
CA HIS A 68 7.96 -14.30 9.04
C HIS A 68 7.86 -12.77 9.23
N ASP A 69 9.00 -12.07 9.17
CA ASP A 69 9.06 -10.64 9.41
C ASP A 69 8.20 -9.87 8.40
N TYR A 70 8.37 -10.15 7.10
CA TYR A 70 7.55 -9.52 6.05
C TYR A 70 6.07 -9.88 6.13
N GLY A 71 5.74 -11.09 6.57
CA GLY A 71 4.36 -11.51 6.78
C GLY A 71 3.67 -10.77 7.94
N HIS A 72 4.39 -10.40 8.99
CA HIS A 72 3.79 -9.87 10.22
C HIS A 72 4.01 -8.36 10.42
N GLU A 73 5.22 -7.85 10.22
CA GLU A 73 5.60 -6.49 10.60
C GLU A 73 4.97 -5.41 9.70
N PHE A 74 4.74 -5.69 8.42
CA PHE A 74 4.16 -4.71 7.50
C PHE A 74 2.66 -4.43 7.72
N SER A 75 1.98 -5.16 8.60
CA SER A 75 0.52 -5.06 8.80
C SER A 75 0.11 -3.65 9.22
N TYR A 76 0.88 -3.04 10.10
CA TYR A 76 0.62 -1.70 10.60
C TYR A 76 0.75 -0.65 9.51
N VAL A 77 1.84 -0.69 8.73
CA VAL A 77 2.11 0.27 7.65
C VAL A 77 1.08 0.15 6.53
N ILE A 78 0.73 -1.06 6.12
CA ILE A 78 -0.31 -1.31 5.11
C ILE A 78 -1.69 -0.83 5.62
N GLY A 79 -1.96 -1.01 6.92
CA GLY A 79 -3.16 -0.49 7.57
C GLY A 79 -3.24 1.04 7.56
N MET A 80 -2.17 1.73 7.96
CA MET A 80 -2.10 3.19 7.89
C MET A 80 -2.29 3.71 6.47
N ALA A 81 -1.62 3.10 5.49
CA ALA A 81 -1.75 3.47 4.08
C ALA A 81 -3.18 3.32 3.59
N ARG A 82 -3.90 2.26 4.01
CA ARG A 82 -5.33 2.08 3.71
C ARG A 82 -6.16 3.26 4.20
N ASP A 83 -5.96 3.67 5.44
CA ASP A 83 -6.78 4.70 6.06
C ASP A 83 -6.55 6.07 5.39
N VAL A 84 -5.30 6.38 5.04
CA VAL A 84 -4.95 7.55 4.22
C VAL A 84 -5.65 7.48 2.86
N LEU A 85 -5.57 6.34 2.17
CA LEU A 85 -6.18 6.19 0.84
C LEU A 85 -7.70 6.33 0.88
N ILE A 86 -8.39 5.71 1.84
CA ILE A 86 -9.84 5.86 2.00
C ILE A 86 -10.22 7.31 2.24
N ASN A 87 -9.46 8.02 3.08
CA ASN A 87 -9.76 9.40 3.42
C ASN A 87 -9.58 10.36 2.23
N HIS A 88 -8.56 10.12 1.40
CA HIS A 88 -8.17 11.01 0.31
C HIS A 88 -8.73 10.64 -1.06
N THR A 89 -9.33 9.45 -1.20
CA THR A 89 -9.93 9.01 -2.47
C THR A 89 -11.45 8.85 -2.40
N ARG A 90 -12.09 9.34 -1.32
CA ARG A 90 -13.53 9.17 -1.08
C ARG A 90 -14.43 9.76 -2.18
N ASP A 91 -13.98 10.86 -2.79
CA ASP A 91 -14.74 11.66 -3.78
C ASP A 91 -14.25 11.43 -5.21
N VAL A 92 -13.32 10.50 -5.41
CA VAL A 92 -12.77 10.18 -6.73
C VAL A 92 -13.78 9.37 -7.54
N ASP A 93 -14.08 9.79 -8.77
CA ASP A 93 -14.82 8.98 -9.72
C ASP A 93 -13.94 7.87 -10.31
N ILE A 94 -14.11 6.66 -9.80
CA ILE A 94 -13.35 5.48 -10.21
C ILE A 94 -13.67 5.01 -11.65
N ASN A 95 -14.72 5.55 -12.27
CA ASN A 95 -15.13 5.21 -13.64
C ASN A 95 -14.64 6.25 -14.67
N GLU A 96 -13.89 7.27 -14.24
CA GLU A 96 -13.32 8.26 -15.15
C GLU A 96 -12.50 7.56 -16.25
N PRO A 97 -12.67 7.92 -17.54
CA PRO A 97 -12.22 7.14 -18.69
C PRO A 97 -10.69 7.06 -18.90
N ASP A 98 -9.87 7.49 -17.94
CA ASP A 98 -8.43 7.72 -18.11
C ASP A 98 -7.56 6.43 -17.99
N GLY A 99 -8.19 5.25 -17.98
CA GLY A 99 -7.51 3.95 -18.09
C GLY A 99 -8.28 2.77 -17.45
N PRO A 100 -7.75 1.55 -17.54
CA PRO A 100 -8.36 0.39 -16.88
C PRO A 100 -8.24 0.51 -15.36
N THR A 101 -9.35 0.82 -14.69
CA THR A 101 -9.45 0.82 -13.23
C THR A 101 -9.42 -0.62 -12.68
N ASN A 102 -8.51 -0.92 -11.75
CA ASN A 102 -8.53 -2.19 -11.03
C ASN A 102 -9.61 -2.17 -9.93
N LEU A 103 -10.86 -2.37 -10.33
CA LEU A 103 -12.02 -2.38 -9.43
C LEU A 103 -11.86 -3.38 -8.27
N SER A 104 -11.15 -4.50 -8.49
CA SER A 104 -10.92 -5.49 -7.43
C SER A 104 -10.05 -4.96 -6.29
N ALA A 105 -9.05 -4.13 -6.59
CA ALA A 105 -8.20 -3.49 -5.57
C ALA A 105 -9.02 -2.50 -4.74
N TRP A 106 -9.91 -1.73 -5.37
CA TRP A 106 -10.84 -0.82 -4.70
C TRP A 106 -11.82 -1.54 -3.76
N VAL A 107 -12.36 -2.68 -4.19
CA VAL A 107 -13.23 -3.51 -3.35
C VAL A 107 -12.49 -3.98 -2.11
N ARG A 108 -11.27 -4.53 -2.27
CA ARG A 108 -10.45 -5.00 -1.13
C ARG A 108 -10.06 -3.87 -0.19
N LEU A 109 -9.71 -2.70 -0.74
CA LEU A 109 -9.43 -1.50 0.04
C LEU A 109 -10.60 -1.16 0.96
N LYS A 110 -11.82 -1.06 0.41
CA LYS A 110 -13.02 -0.71 1.17
C LYS A 110 -13.39 -1.77 2.20
N ASN A 111 -13.42 -3.04 1.80
CA ASN A 111 -13.87 -4.15 2.65
C ASN A 111 -12.84 -4.58 3.71
N LYS A 112 -11.63 -4.02 3.68
CA LYS A 112 -10.50 -4.49 4.51
C LYS A 112 -10.26 -5.99 4.31
N GLU A 113 -10.47 -6.46 3.09
CA GLU A 113 -10.23 -7.85 2.74
C GLU A 113 -8.72 -8.09 2.77
N LEU A 114 -8.31 -8.93 3.72
CA LEU A 114 -7.03 -9.58 3.62
C LEU A 114 -7.10 -10.53 2.43
N PRO A 115 -6.02 -10.71 1.66
CA PRO A 115 -5.96 -11.77 0.66
C PRO A 115 -6.29 -13.07 1.39
N PRO A 116 -7.20 -13.90 0.86
CA PRO A 116 -7.55 -15.16 1.51
C PRO A 116 -6.27 -15.95 1.77
N SER A 117 -6.06 -16.35 3.02
CA SER A 117 -5.01 -17.31 3.33
C SER A 117 -5.39 -18.63 2.67
N LEU A 118 -4.45 -19.27 1.98
CA LEU A 118 -4.66 -20.59 1.38
C LEU A 118 -4.76 -21.67 2.46
N HIS A 119 -4.32 -21.37 3.69
CA HIS A 119 -4.36 -22.25 4.84
C HIS A 119 -5.34 -21.75 5.90
N HIS A 120 -6.57 -22.27 5.84
CA HIS A 120 -7.44 -22.33 7.01
C HIS A 120 -6.80 -23.32 8.01
N TYR A 121 -6.04 -22.82 8.97
CA TYR A 121 -5.59 -23.61 10.13
C TYR A 121 -6.72 -23.81 11.13
#